data_AF-A0A9E2P5N7-F1
#
_entry.id   AF-A0A9E2P5N7-F1
#
_cell.length_a   1.000
_cell.length_b   1.000
_cell.length_c   1.000
_cell.angle_alpha   90.00
_cell.angle_beta   90.00
_cell.angle_gamma   90.00
#
_symmetry.space_group_name_H-M   'P 1'
#
loop_
_entity.id
_entity.type
_entity.pdbx_description
1 polymer ?
#
loop_
_entity_poly.entity_id
_entity_poly.type
_entity_poly.pdbx_seq_one_letter_code
_entity_poly.pdbx_strand_id
1 'polypeptide(L)'
;QTASGLDVTLTPHVGVGVGSRGGTTEAGATLRIGPDLDRLVPDGDDAFGERPRWYLYAAGSGRAVGYNWARNRDGQFARSGVSHDAGSFMGDASLGVAMRRGPVQSSIGLIYREIGVEGLRGGHGVDTDVSEGVIAFQLSIKPE
;
A
#
# COMPACT_ATOMS: atom_id res chain seq x y z
N GLN A 1 -4.92 12.93 15.62
CA GLN A 1 -6.36 13.17 15.43
C GLN A 1 -6.65 14.64 15.19
N THR A 2 -7.47 14.96 14.18
CA THR A 2 -8.00 16.32 13.96
C THR A 2 -9.06 16.68 15.00
N ALA A 3 -9.44 17.96 15.07
CA ALA A 3 -10.57 18.42 15.89
C ALA A 3 -11.92 17.75 15.54
N SER A 4 -12.01 17.07 14.39
CA SER A 4 -13.18 16.32 13.94
C SER A 4 -13.10 14.81 14.23
N GLY A 5 -12.07 14.33 14.94
CA GLY A 5 -11.89 12.91 15.27
C GLY A 5 -11.38 12.04 14.11
N LEU A 6 -10.76 12.64 13.09
CA LEU A 6 -10.16 11.91 11.97
C LEU A 6 -8.67 11.67 12.24
N ASP A 7 -8.17 10.51 11.86
CA ASP A 7 -6.74 10.23 11.87
C ASP A 7 -6.07 10.77 10.63
N VAL A 8 -4.88 11.34 10.85
CA VAL A 8 -4.04 11.93 9.82
C VAL A 8 -2.69 11.23 9.85
N THR A 9 -2.26 10.70 8.71
CA THR A 9 -0.97 10.02 8.58
C THR A 9 -0.30 10.46 7.29
N LEU A 10 0.99 10.81 7.36
CA LEU A 10 1.82 11.09 6.21
C LEU A 10 2.87 9.99 6.08
N THR A 11 2.88 9.21 4.99
CA THR A 11 3.84 8.11 4.80
C THR A 11 4.72 8.39 3.58
N PRO A 12 6.01 8.75 3.75
CA PRO A 12 6.95 8.79 2.64
C PRO A 12 7.20 7.40 2.04
N HIS A 13 7.42 7.37 0.72
CA HIS A 13 7.68 6.15 -0.02
C HIS A 13 8.54 6.37 -1.25
N VAL A 14 9.18 5.28 -1.69
CA VAL A 14 9.91 5.16 -2.95
C VAL A 14 9.61 3.81 -3.57
N GLY A 15 9.51 3.75 -4.89
CA GLY A 15 9.21 2.53 -5.63
C GLY A 15 9.85 2.50 -7.01
N VAL A 16 10.08 1.28 -7.49
CA VAL A 16 10.55 1.02 -8.85
C VAL A 16 9.71 -0.11 -9.44
N GLY A 17 9.42 -0.06 -10.72
CA GLY A 17 8.62 -1.10 -11.37
C GLY A 17 8.91 -1.25 -12.85
N VAL A 18 8.40 -2.34 -13.41
CA VAL A 18 8.49 -2.67 -14.84
C VAL A 18 7.10 -3.09 -15.32
N GLY A 19 6.63 -2.45 -16.40
CA GLY A 19 5.36 -2.72 -17.05
C GLY A 19 5.53 -2.87 -18.57
N SER A 20 4.40 -3.01 -19.27
CA SER A 20 4.39 -3.15 -20.73
C SER A 20 4.93 -1.92 -21.47
N ARG A 21 4.94 -0.75 -20.82
CA ARG A 21 5.49 0.50 -21.37
C ARG A 21 6.92 0.82 -20.92
N GLY A 22 7.57 -0.09 -20.19
CA GLY A 22 8.96 0.06 -19.73
C GLY A 22 9.13 0.17 -18.22
N GLY A 23 10.27 0.71 -17.79
CA GLY A 23 10.59 0.92 -16.38
C GLY A 23 9.93 2.19 -15.82
N THR A 24 9.56 2.15 -14.54
CA THR A 24 9.02 3.29 -13.78
C THR A 24 9.77 3.46 -12.45
N THR A 25 9.86 4.69 -11.98
CA THR A 25 10.42 5.06 -10.67
C THR A 25 9.52 6.10 -10.04
N GLU A 26 9.21 5.95 -8.76
CA GLU A 26 8.34 6.84 -7.99
C GLU A 26 9.02 7.18 -6.66
N ALA A 27 8.89 8.43 -6.25
CA ALA A 27 9.18 8.88 -4.89
C ALA A 27 8.11 9.91 -4.49
N GLY A 28 7.60 9.80 -3.27
CA GLY A 28 6.51 10.66 -2.83
C GLY A 28 6.15 10.46 -1.36
N ALA A 29 4.99 11.00 -0.99
CA ALA A 29 4.39 10.77 0.31
C ALA A 29 2.88 10.64 0.19
N THR A 30 2.30 9.72 0.94
CA THR A 30 0.84 9.53 1.02
C THR A 30 0.31 10.23 2.27
N LEU A 31 -0.54 11.26 2.09
CA LEU A 31 -1.34 11.83 3.19
C LEU A 31 -2.68 11.11 3.26
N ARG A 32 -3.04 10.62 4.43
CA ARG A 32 -4.33 10.00 4.71
C ARG A 32 -5.09 10.84 5.72
N ILE A 33 -6.39 11.01 5.47
CA ILE A 33 -7.35 11.58 6.41
C ILE A 33 -8.56 10.66 6.39
N GLY A 34 -8.93 10.05 7.51
CA GLY A 34 -10.07 9.13 7.52
C GLY A 34 -10.58 8.77 8.92
N PRO A 35 -11.83 8.30 9.02
CA PRO A 35 -12.36 7.75 10.25
C PRO A 35 -11.70 6.40 10.54
N ASP A 36 -11.59 6.07 11.82
CA ASP A 36 -11.12 4.76 12.26
C ASP A 36 -12.08 3.68 11.73
N LEU A 37 -11.53 2.69 11.03
CA LEU A 37 -12.30 1.64 10.35
C LEU A 37 -12.04 0.29 11.05
N ASP A 38 -12.09 0.31 12.38
CA ASP A 38 -11.99 -0.86 13.28
C ASP A 38 -12.99 -2.01 13.02
N ARG A 39 -13.95 -1.84 12.10
CA ARG A 39 -15.17 -2.67 12.11
C ARG A 39 -15.11 -3.98 11.34
N LEU A 40 -14.05 -4.27 10.58
CA LEU A 40 -13.98 -5.51 9.78
C LEU A 40 -12.72 -6.34 10.00
N VAL A 41 -11.58 -5.69 10.19
CA VAL A 41 -10.26 -6.32 10.34
C VAL A 41 -9.43 -5.43 11.28
N PRO A 42 -8.65 -5.97 12.22
CA PRO A 42 -7.84 -5.15 13.11
C PRO A 42 -6.73 -4.40 12.36
N ASP A 43 -6.35 -3.22 12.87
CA ASP A 43 -5.16 -2.53 12.42
C ASP A 43 -3.91 -3.38 12.69
N GLY A 44 -2.99 -3.39 11.73
CA GLY A 44 -1.78 -4.17 11.81
C GLY A 44 -0.79 -3.68 12.86
N ASP A 45 -0.76 -2.39 13.17
CA ASP A 45 0.08 -1.83 14.24
C ASP A 45 -0.50 -2.20 15.61
N ASP A 46 -1.83 -2.22 15.77
CA ASP A 46 -2.47 -2.69 17.01
C ASP A 46 -2.30 -4.20 17.22
N ALA A 47 -2.44 -4.99 16.14
CA ALA A 47 -2.37 -6.45 16.21
C ALA A 47 -0.93 -6.96 16.42
N PHE A 48 0.08 -6.26 15.87
CA PHE A 48 1.46 -6.78 15.80
C PHE A 48 2.51 -5.84 16.40
N GLY A 49 2.21 -4.56 16.61
CA GLY A 49 3.17 -3.55 17.04
C GLY A 49 4.42 -3.55 16.15
N GLU A 50 5.59 -3.50 16.78
CA GLU A 50 6.88 -3.50 16.08
C GLU A 50 7.34 -4.89 15.62
N ARG A 51 6.55 -5.94 15.86
CA ARG A 51 6.99 -7.31 15.59
C ARG A 51 7.17 -7.53 14.08
N PRO A 52 8.30 -8.13 13.66
CA PRO A 52 8.49 -8.48 12.26
C PRO A 52 7.37 -9.41 11.77
N ARG A 53 6.80 -9.09 10.61
CA ARG A 53 5.81 -9.91 9.92
C ARG A 53 5.94 -9.79 8.41
N TRP A 54 5.53 -10.84 7.72
CA TRP A 54 5.27 -10.78 6.29
C TRP A 54 3.82 -11.16 6.02
N TYR A 55 3.25 -10.62 4.96
CA TYR A 55 1.83 -10.81 4.66
C TYR A 55 1.59 -10.80 3.16
N LEU A 56 0.66 -11.67 2.74
CA LEU A 56 0.07 -11.63 1.41
C LEU A 56 -1.08 -10.63 1.46
N TYR A 57 -1.14 -9.69 0.54
CA TYR A 57 -2.12 -8.61 0.57
C TYR A 57 -2.85 -8.41 -0.75
N ALA A 58 -4.04 -7.82 -0.64
CA ALA A 58 -4.70 -7.07 -1.69
C ALA A 58 -4.92 -5.63 -1.20
N ALA A 59 -4.72 -4.66 -2.07
CA ALA A 59 -4.86 -3.25 -1.74
C ALA A 59 -5.65 -2.51 -2.80
N GLY A 60 -6.34 -1.46 -2.37
CA GLY A 60 -6.96 -0.46 -3.24
C GLY A 60 -7.18 0.82 -2.47
N SER A 61 -7.18 1.97 -3.15
CA SER A 61 -7.39 3.29 -2.52
C SER A 61 -6.48 3.54 -1.29
N GLY A 62 -5.22 3.08 -1.37
CA GLY A 62 -4.21 3.27 -0.33
C GLY A 62 -4.38 2.41 0.93
N ARG A 63 -5.27 1.41 0.99
CA ARG A 63 -5.33 0.46 2.12
C ARG A 63 -5.08 -0.95 1.62
N ALA A 64 -4.28 -1.72 2.37
CA ALA A 64 -4.11 -3.15 2.15
C ALA A 64 -4.81 -3.96 3.23
N VAL A 65 -5.42 -5.07 2.85
CA VAL A 65 -5.83 -6.15 3.75
C VAL A 65 -4.95 -7.34 3.45
N GLY A 66 -4.36 -7.94 4.49
CA GLY A 66 -3.40 -9.02 4.32
C GLY A 66 -3.51 -10.13 5.34
N TYR A 67 -3.16 -11.34 4.90
CA TYR A 67 -3.00 -12.51 5.77
C TYR A 67 -1.55 -12.60 6.24
N ASN A 68 -1.34 -12.64 7.54
CA ASN A 68 -0.06 -12.38 8.18
C ASN A 68 0.62 -13.65 8.68
N TRP A 69 1.94 -13.61 8.62
CA TRP A 69 2.85 -14.46 9.35
C TRP A 69 3.75 -13.58 10.21
N ALA A 70 3.54 -13.59 11.51
CA ALA A 70 4.31 -12.78 12.46
C ALA A 70 5.33 -13.63 13.22
N ARG A 71 6.42 -12.98 13.62
CA ARG A 71 7.48 -13.63 14.40
C ARG A 71 6.97 -13.98 15.81
N ASN A 72 7.08 -15.24 16.20
CA ASN A 72 6.70 -15.73 17.53
C ASN A 72 7.86 -15.59 18.53
N ARG A 73 7.64 -15.98 19.80
CA ARG A 73 8.65 -15.92 20.86
C ARG A 73 9.88 -16.79 20.58
N ASP A 74 9.70 -17.86 19.80
CA ASP A 74 10.77 -18.78 19.38
C ASP A 74 11.53 -18.28 18.14
N GLY A 75 11.21 -17.09 17.63
CA GLY A 75 11.86 -16.47 16.48
C GLY A 75 11.40 -16.99 15.12
N GLN A 76 10.40 -17.87 15.06
CA GLN A 76 9.82 -18.43 13.83
C GLN A 76 8.64 -17.60 13.34
N PHE A 77 8.37 -17.62 12.04
CA PHE A 77 7.16 -17.01 11.48
C PHE A 77 6.00 -18.01 11.52
N ALA A 78 4.91 -17.64 12.18
CA ALA A 78 3.71 -18.46 12.28
C ALA A 78 2.50 -17.69 11.74
N ARG A 79 1.53 -18.42 11.16
CA ARG A 79 0.25 -17.85 10.70
C ARG A 79 -0.40 -17.09 11.85
N SER A 80 -0.76 -15.83 11.61
CA SER A 80 -1.16 -14.89 12.65
C SER A 80 -2.46 -14.13 12.36
N GLY A 81 -3.21 -14.53 11.32
CA GLY A 81 -4.53 -13.96 11.01
C GLY A 81 -4.50 -12.82 9.99
N VAL A 82 -5.63 -12.15 9.84
CA VAL A 82 -5.81 -11.04 8.87
C VAL A 82 -5.71 -9.72 9.61
N SER A 83 -4.99 -8.75 9.01
CA SER A 83 -4.96 -7.36 9.46
C SER A 83 -5.08 -6.42 8.26
N HIS A 84 -5.34 -5.14 8.52
CA HIS A 84 -5.14 -4.11 7.50
C HIS A 84 -3.93 -3.25 7.81
N ASP A 85 -3.27 -2.77 6.77
CA ASP A 85 -2.16 -1.83 6.88
C ASP A 85 -2.47 -0.58 6.05
N ALA A 86 -2.38 0.57 6.71
CA ALA A 86 -2.27 1.85 6.02
C ALA A 86 -0.84 1.98 5.49
N GLY A 87 -0.71 2.16 4.19
CA GLY A 87 0.59 2.32 3.54
C GLY A 87 0.46 3.07 2.23
N SER A 88 1.61 3.45 1.67
CA SER A 88 1.68 3.75 0.26
C SER A 88 1.54 2.41 -0.48
N PHE A 89 0.58 2.33 -1.38
CA PHE A 89 0.47 1.24 -2.34
C PHE A 89 0.29 1.95 -3.67
N MET A 90 1.28 1.81 -4.55
CA MET A 90 1.24 2.43 -5.88
C MET A 90 0.01 1.92 -6.66
N GLY A 91 -0.67 2.81 -7.37
CA GLY A 91 -1.81 2.50 -8.25
C GLY A 91 -3.18 2.41 -7.55
N ASP A 92 -4.19 2.02 -8.32
CA ASP A 92 -5.58 2.00 -7.90
C ASP A 92 -5.93 0.68 -7.20
N ALA A 93 -5.32 -0.41 -7.67
CA ALA A 93 -5.42 -1.74 -7.08
C ALA A 93 -4.07 -2.47 -7.15
N SER A 94 -3.75 -3.25 -6.12
CA SER A 94 -2.57 -4.12 -6.14
C SER A 94 -2.74 -5.39 -5.33
N LEU A 95 -1.93 -6.40 -5.66
CA LEU A 95 -1.80 -7.64 -4.90
C LEU A 95 -0.32 -8.00 -4.80
N GLY A 96 0.11 -8.51 -3.65
CA GLY A 96 1.52 -8.76 -3.45
C GLY A 96 1.89 -9.34 -2.10
N VAL A 97 3.19 -9.41 -1.87
CA VAL A 97 3.76 -9.79 -0.58
C VAL A 97 4.47 -8.59 0.00
N ALA A 98 4.27 -8.37 1.28
CA ALA A 98 4.93 -7.31 2.02
C ALA A 98 5.62 -7.86 3.27
N MET A 99 6.67 -7.17 3.69
CA MET A 99 7.34 -7.35 4.97
C MET A 99 7.25 -6.03 5.75
N ARG A 100 6.96 -6.12 7.05
CA ARG A 100 6.89 -4.99 7.96
C ARG A 100 7.63 -5.28 9.25
N ARG A 101 8.37 -4.28 9.74
CA ARG A 101 9.02 -4.28 11.05
C ARG A 101 9.03 -2.86 11.60
N GLY A 102 8.26 -2.63 12.66
CA GLY A 102 8.04 -1.28 13.19
C GLY A 102 7.55 -0.34 12.08
N PRO A 103 8.19 0.84 11.88
CA PRO A 103 7.74 1.82 10.90
C PRO A 103 8.09 1.44 9.45
N VAL A 104 8.99 0.49 9.23
CA VAL A 104 9.50 0.15 7.90
C VAL A 104 8.65 -0.92 7.25
N GLN A 105 8.22 -0.65 6.02
CA GLN A 105 7.49 -1.60 5.18
C GLN A 105 8.13 -1.68 3.80
N SER A 106 8.25 -2.91 3.28
CA SER A 106 8.65 -3.17 1.89
C SER A 106 7.67 -4.11 1.23
N SER A 107 7.38 -3.94 -0.06
CA SER A 107 6.48 -4.82 -0.80
C SER A 107 6.97 -5.12 -2.21
N ILE A 108 6.56 -6.27 -2.72
CA ILE A 108 6.63 -6.62 -4.14
C ILE A 108 5.23 -7.07 -4.56
N GLY A 109 4.73 -6.54 -5.67
CA GLY A 109 3.38 -6.85 -6.12
C GLY A 109 3.09 -6.53 -7.57
N LEU A 110 1.94 -7.02 -8.02
CA LEU A 110 1.29 -6.60 -9.25
C LEU A 110 0.40 -5.41 -8.94
N ILE A 111 0.63 -4.31 -9.64
CA ILE A 111 -0.08 -3.04 -9.48
C ILE A 111 -0.82 -2.75 -10.77
N TYR A 112 -2.10 -2.46 -10.65
CA TYR A 112 -2.94 -1.94 -11.71
C TYR A 112 -3.12 -0.45 -11.50
N ARG A 113 -2.76 0.33 -12.52
CA ARG A 113 -2.99 1.77 -12.56
C ARG A 113 -3.76 2.16 -13.80
N GLU A 114 -4.70 3.07 -13.64
CA GLU A 114 -5.27 3.83 -14.74
C GLU A 114 -4.34 4.99 -15.08
N ILE A 115 -4.17 5.27 -16.38
CA ILE A 115 -3.45 6.45 -16.83
C ILE A 115 -4.39 7.29 -17.67
N GLY A 116 -4.79 8.43 -17.11
CA GLY A 116 -5.39 9.52 -17.87
C GLY A 116 -4.31 10.21 -18.70
N VAL A 117 -4.52 10.32 -20.01
CA VAL A 117 -3.66 11.11 -20.90
C VAL A 117 -3.99 12.60 -20.77
N GLU A 118 -3.38 13.28 -19.79
CA GLU A 118 -3.41 14.74 -19.71
C GLU A 118 -2.54 15.35 -20.82
N GLY A 119 -3.15 15.49 -22.01
CA GLY A 119 -2.47 16.09 -23.18
C GLY A 119 -3.32 16.29 -24.42
N LEU A 120 -4.44 15.57 -24.59
CA LEU A 120 -5.33 15.74 -25.75
C LEU A 120 -6.40 16.82 -25.49
N ARG A 121 -5.97 18.07 -25.27
CA ARG A 121 -6.82 19.24 -25.57
C ARG A 121 -6.83 19.46 -27.08
N GLY A 122 -7.49 18.56 -27.81
CA GLY A 122 -7.42 18.51 -29.26
C GLY A 122 -8.55 17.73 -29.90
N GLY A 123 -9.80 18.05 -29.54
CA GLY A 123 -10.98 17.64 -30.30
C GLY A 123 -11.56 16.28 -29.92
N HIS A 124 -12.86 16.30 -29.63
CA HIS A 124 -13.81 15.17 -29.69
C HIS A 124 -13.38 13.83 -29.07
N GLY A 125 -13.78 13.62 -27.81
CA GLY A 125 -14.46 12.40 -27.38
C GLY A 125 -13.74 11.07 -27.56
N VAL A 126 -12.50 10.94 -27.12
CA VAL A 126 -11.88 9.62 -26.91
C VAL A 126 -11.43 9.52 -25.45
N ASP A 127 -12.26 8.89 -24.62
CA ASP A 127 -11.82 8.35 -23.33
C ASP A 127 -10.70 7.36 -23.63
N THR A 128 -9.46 7.77 -23.37
CA THR A 128 -8.29 6.92 -23.61
C THR A 128 -7.71 6.51 -22.26
N ASP A 129 -8.56 5.95 -21.41
CA ASP A 129 -8.13 5.35 -20.15
C ASP A 129 -7.43 4.04 -20.47
N VAL A 130 -6.10 4.02 -20.27
CA VAL A 130 -5.29 2.82 -20.48
C VAL A 130 -4.89 2.27 -19.12
N SER A 131 -5.42 1.10 -18.79
CA SER A 131 -4.96 0.33 -17.64
C SER A 131 -3.61 -0.33 -17.94
N GLU A 132 -2.64 -0.19 -17.03
CA GLU A 132 -1.37 -0.90 -17.10
C GLU A 132 -1.12 -1.72 -15.85
N GLY A 133 -0.68 -2.96 -16.06
CA GLY A 133 -0.14 -3.82 -15.04
C GLY A 133 1.37 -3.62 -14.91
N VAL A 134 1.83 -3.35 -13.68
CA VAL A 134 3.23 -3.12 -13.33
C VAL A 134 3.63 -4.12 -12.25
N ILE A 135 4.78 -4.78 -12.40
CA ILE A 135 5.46 -5.43 -11.28
C ILE A 135 6.30 -4.36 -10.61
N ALA A 136 6.08 -4.09 -9.32
CA ALA A 136 6.88 -3.10 -8.60
C ALA A 136 7.43 -3.63 -7.28
N PHE A 137 8.56 -3.08 -6.91
CA PHE A 137 9.09 -3.08 -5.56
C PHE A 137 8.86 -1.69 -4.94
N GLN A 138 8.48 -1.67 -3.67
CA GLN A 138 8.25 -0.42 -2.94
C GLN A 138 8.84 -0.50 -1.53
N LEU A 139 9.31 0.63 -1.03
CA LEU A 139 9.77 0.84 0.34
C LEU A 139 9.06 2.08 0.92
N SER A 140 8.55 1.97 2.14
CA SER A 140 7.93 3.07 2.87
C SER A 140 8.34 3.08 4.35
N ILE A 141 8.23 4.26 4.95
CA ILE A 141 8.51 4.47 6.37
C ILE A 141 7.32 5.25 6.94
N LYS A 142 6.54 4.64 7.82
CA LYS A 142 5.47 5.33 8.55
C LYS A 142 6.11 6.13 9.69
N PRO A 143 5.93 7.47 9.78
CA PRO A 143 6.35 8.23 10.94
C PRO A 143 5.50 7.86 12.16
N GLU A 144 6.13 7.93 13.31
CA GLU A 144 5.55 7.73 14.65
C GLU A 144 4.62 8.87 15.09
#